data_AF-A0A4V6PT09-F1
#
_entry.id   AF-A0A4V6PT09-F1
#
_cell.length_a   1.000
_cell.length_b   1.000
_cell.length_c   1.000
_cell.angle_alpha   90.00
_cell.angle_beta   90.00
_cell.angle_gamma   90.00
#
_symmetry.space_group_name_H-M   'P 1'
#
loop_
_entity.id
_entity.type
_entity.pdbx_description
1 polymer ?
#
loop_
_entity_poly.entity_id
_entity_poly.type
_entity_poly.pdbx_seq_one_letter_code
_entity_poly.pdbx_strand_id
1 'polypeptide(L)'
;MGNLSAAGAAVADQGRTVVQAARDHALSWPVVAAAFTSHARAVLPAQPEPMQMLGIDEIRRGRPRWIPDEVTGVWQTAVDRWHVTWAPRRPVISLSPHL
;
A
#
# COMPACT_ATOMS: atom_id res chain seq x y z
N MET A 1 -30.30 -6.87 0.63
CA MET A 1 -29.47 -6.21 -0.41
C MET A 1 -28.85 -4.88 0.05
N GLY A 2 -29.48 -4.08 0.92
CA GLY A 2 -29.01 -2.72 1.26
C GLY A 2 -27.65 -2.63 1.98
N ASN A 3 -27.29 -3.62 2.81
CA ASN A 3 -26.06 -3.56 3.60
C ASN A 3 -24.77 -3.64 2.75
N LEU A 4 -24.79 -4.41 1.66
CA LEU A 4 -23.62 -4.56 0.76
C LEU A 4 -23.40 -3.29 -0.07
N SER A 5 -24.47 -2.73 -0.65
CA SER A 5 -24.38 -1.50 -1.42
C SER A 5 -23.90 -0.33 -0.57
N ALA A 6 -24.42 -0.20 0.66
CA ALA A 6 -23.97 0.81 1.62
C ALA A 6 -22.51 0.61 2.03
N ALA A 7 -22.08 -0.62 2.30
CA ALA A 7 -20.68 -0.92 2.65
C ALA A 7 -19.71 -0.64 1.49
N GLY A 8 -20.12 -0.88 0.24
CA GLY A 8 -19.34 -0.53 -0.95
C GLY A 8 -19.17 0.99 -1.12
N ALA A 9 -20.27 1.74 -1.04
CA ALA A 9 -20.26 3.21 -1.12
C ALA A 9 -19.51 3.86 0.05
N ALA A 10 -19.59 3.27 1.24
CA ALA A 10 -18.81 3.69 2.41
C ALA A 10 -17.30 3.69 2.14
N VAL A 11 -16.79 2.70 1.39
CA VAL A 11 -15.37 2.64 1.00
C VAL A 11 -15.08 3.57 -0.19
N ALA A 12 -15.90 3.49 -1.25
CA ALA A 12 -15.66 4.20 -2.50
C ALA A 12 -15.80 5.73 -2.37
N ASP A 13 -16.85 6.18 -1.70
CA ASP A 13 -17.28 7.58 -1.75
C ASP A 13 -17.07 8.31 -0.42
N GLN A 14 -17.05 7.57 0.70
CA GLN A 14 -17.00 8.15 2.05
C GLN A 14 -15.61 8.01 2.71
N GLY A 15 -14.62 7.47 1.99
CA GLY A 15 -13.23 7.40 2.44
C GLY A 15 -12.98 6.44 3.61
N ARG A 16 -13.92 5.54 3.94
CA ARG A 16 -13.68 4.52 4.97
C ARG A 16 -12.71 3.46 4.45
N THR A 17 -11.90 2.92 5.36
CA THR A 17 -11.16 1.69 5.07
C THR A 17 -12.12 0.50 4.97
N VAL A 18 -11.75 -0.54 4.23
CA VAL A 18 -12.52 -1.79 4.13
C VAL A 18 -12.79 -2.40 5.52
N VAL A 19 -11.80 -2.32 6.43
CA VAL A 19 -11.94 -2.81 7.81
C VAL A 19 -12.94 -1.99 8.60
N GLN A 20 -12.94 -0.66 8.44
CA GLN A 20 -13.90 0.20 9.12
C GLN A 20 -15.33 -0.08 8.63
N ALA A 21 -15.54 -0.14 7.32
CA ALA A 21 -16.84 -0.48 6.75
C ALA A 21 -17.31 -1.89 7.15
N ALA A 22 -16.41 -2.87 7.24
CA ALA A 22 -16.74 -4.20 7.74
C ALA A 22 -17.30 -4.17 9.18
N ARG A 23 -16.70 -3.37 10.06
CA ARG A 23 -17.18 -3.18 11.44
C ARG A 23 -18.52 -2.45 11.48
N ASP A 24 -18.63 -1.33 10.79
CA ASP A 24 -19.84 -0.48 10.78
C ASP A 24 -21.08 -1.24 10.28
N HIS A 25 -20.86 -2.21 9.39
CA HIS A 25 -21.92 -2.99 8.73
C HIS A 25 -22.07 -4.43 9.24
N ALA A 26 -21.30 -4.84 10.26
CA ALA A 26 -21.25 -6.22 10.76
C ALA A 26 -21.00 -7.28 9.66
N LEU A 27 -20.09 -6.99 8.74
CA LEU A 27 -19.69 -7.85 7.63
C LEU A 27 -18.24 -8.31 7.80
N SER A 28 -17.87 -9.38 7.11
CA SER A 28 -16.46 -9.78 7.01
C SER A 28 -15.72 -8.92 5.98
N TRP A 29 -14.42 -8.77 6.17
CA TRP A 29 -13.55 -8.05 5.24
C TRP A 29 -13.72 -8.47 3.76
N PRO A 30 -13.70 -9.78 3.38
CA PRO A 30 -13.82 -10.17 1.97
C PRO A 30 -15.17 -9.78 1.36
N VAL A 31 -16.25 -9.77 2.16
CA VAL A 31 -17.58 -9.36 1.70
C VAL A 31 -17.60 -7.87 1.36
N VAL A 32 -16.99 -7.02 2.20
CA VAL A 32 -16.90 -5.58 1.93
C VAL A 32 -15.96 -5.28 0.76
N ALA A 33 -14.84 -6.01 0.64
CA ALA A 33 -13.92 -5.85 -0.50
C ALA A 33 -14.61 -6.20 -1.85
N ALA A 34 -15.43 -7.25 -1.85
CA ALA A 34 -16.24 -7.61 -3.01
C ALA A 34 -17.30 -6.54 -3.31
N ALA A 35 -18.00 -6.04 -2.28
CA ALA A 35 -18.99 -4.99 -2.44
C ALA A 35 -18.40 -3.68 -2.99
N PHE A 36 -17.21 -3.29 -2.50
CA PHE A 36 -16.45 -2.16 -3.04
C PHE A 36 -16.09 -2.39 -4.52
N THR A 37 -15.62 -3.59 -4.87
CA THR A 37 -15.29 -3.93 -6.27
C THR A 37 -16.53 -3.85 -7.17
N SER A 38 -17.67 -4.35 -6.72
CA SER A 38 -18.95 -4.25 -7.45
C SER A 38 -19.38 -2.80 -7.62
N HIS A 39 -19.24 -1.97 -6.59
CA HIS A 39 -19.54 -0.54 -6.66
C HIS A 39 -18.62 0.16 -7.67
N ALA A 40 -17.31 -0.06 -7.59
CA ALA A 40 -16.33 0.52 -8.52
C ALA A 40 -16.59 0.11 -9.98
N ARG A 41 -16.96 -1.14 -10.23
CA ARG A 41 -17.33 -1.63 -11.58
C ARG A 41 -18.57 -0.95 -12.16
N ALA A 42 -19.48 -0.46 -11.32
CA ALA A 42 -20.69 0.21 -11.78
C ALA A 42 -20.41 1.66 -12.24
N VAL A 43 -19.34 2.28 -11.73
CA VAL A 43 -19.02 3.69 -12.02
C VAL A 43 -17.83 3.85 -12.97
N LEU A 44 -16.92 2.88 -13.03
CA LEU A 44 -15.77 2.91 -13.93
C LEU A 44 -16.15 2.34 -15.30
N PRO A 45 -15.65 2.94 -16.40
CA PRO A 45 -15.80 2.35 -17.72
C PRO A 45 -15.06 1.00 -17.77
N ALA A 46 -15.56 0.08 -18.60
CA ALA A 46 -14.92 -1.22 -18.79
C ALA A 46 -13.47 -1.11 -19.31
N GLN A 47 -13.21 -0.07 -20.10
CA GLN A 47 -11.90 0.28 -20.62
C GLN A 47 -11.73 1.81 -20.58
N PRO A 48 -10.61 2.36 -20.08
CA PRO A 48 -10.33 3.78 -20.19
C PRO A 48 -10.06 4.16 -21.66
N GLU A 49 -10.46 5.38 -22.04
CA GLU A 49 -10.14 5.95 -23.34
C GLU A 49 -8.62 6.04 -23.55
N PRO A 50 -8.12 5.82 -24.78
CA PRO A 50 -6.70 5.95 -25.07
C PRO A 50 -6.18 7.34 -24.69
N MET A 51 -5.10 7.39 -23.91
CA MET A 51 -4.44 8.64 -23.53
C MET A 51 -3.07 8.76 -24.19
N GLN A 52 -2.75 9.94 -24.71
CA GLN A 52 -1.48 10.20 -25.42
C GLN A 52 -0.28 10.23 -24.46
N MET A 53 -0.50 10.61 -23.20
CA MET A 53 0.53 10.66 -22.17
C MET A 53 -0.08 10.25 -20.82
N LEU A 54 0.51 9.25 -20.16
CA LEU A 54 0.17 8.85 -18.79
C LEU A 54 1.25 9.39 -17.85
N GLY A 55 0.88 10.34 -16.99
CA GLY A 55 1.74 10.75 -15.90
C GLY A 55 1.80 9.67 -14.83
N ILE A 56 3.00 9.31 -14.38
CA ILE A 56 3.20 8.45 -13.21
C ILE A 56 3.49 9.37 -12.03
N ASP A 57 2.56 9.43 -11.07
CA ASP A 57 2.83 10.04 -9.77
C ASP A 57 3.39 9.00 -8.81
N GLU A 58 4.50 9.33 -8.16
CA GLU A 58 5.17 8.45 -7.21
C GLU A 58 4.84 8.89 -5.79
N ILE A 59 4.00 8.12 -5.10
CA ILE A 59 3.74 8.33 -3.68
C ILE A 59 4.84 7.65 -2.85
N ARG A 60 5.73 8.48 -2.30
CA ARG A 60 6.83 8.06 -1.40
C ARG A 60 6.27 7.44 -0.12
N ARG A 61 6.60 6.17 0.16
CA ARG A 61 6.31 5.52 1.46
C ARG A 61 7.58 5.28 2.26
N GLY A 62 7.54 5.61 3.55
CA GLY A 62 8.64 5.39 4.49
C GLY A 62 9.67 6.53 4.55
N ARG A 63 10.49 6.50 5.60
CA ARG A 63 11.62 7.43 5.79
C ARG A 63 12.92 6.70 5.44
N PRO A 64 13.83 7.32 4.66
CA PRO A 64 15.17 6.78 4.43
C PRO A 64 15.86 6.45 5.74
N ARG A 65 16.57 5.32 5.76
CA ARG A 65 17.50 5.00 6.84
C ARG A 65 18.90 4.91 6.28
N TRP A 66 19.84 5.54 6.97
CA TRP A 66 21.25 5.55 6.64
C TRP A 66 22.04 4.84 7.75
N ILE A 67 23.03 4.06 7.37
CA ILE A 67 23.98 3.40 8.29
C ILE A 67 25.40 3.83 7.86
N PRO A 68 26.28 4.19 8.80
CA PRO A 68 27.66 4.49 8.48
C PRO A 68 28.42 3.21 8.10
N ASP A 69 29.22 3.27 7.03
CA ASP A 69 30.24 2.27 6.72
C ASP A 69 31.49 2.57 7.55
N GLU A 70 31.83 1.67 8.49
CA GLU A 70 32.95 1.84 9.41
C GLU A 70 34.33 1.74 8.73
N VAL A 71 34.40 1.14 7.54
CA VAL A 71 35.66 0.96 6.79
C VAL A 71 35.93 2.18 5.92
N THR A 72 34.90 2.70 5.25
CA THR A 72 35.06 3.80 4.28
C THR A 72 34.69 5.17 4.85
N GLY A 73 33.97 5.22 5.98
CA GLY A 73 33.43 6.46 6.56
C GLY A 73 32.27 7.05 5.77
N VAL A 74 31.78 6.35 4.74
CA VAL A 74 30.68 6.80 3.87
C VAL A 74 29.34 6.34 4.44
N TRP A 75 28.32 7.19 4.35
CA TRP A 75 26.95 6.81 4.73
C TRP A 75 26.29 5.98 3.62
N GLN A 76 25.79 4.79 3.95
CA GLN A 76 25.09 3.91 3.03
C GLN A 76 23.59 3.85 3.34
N THR A 77 22.75 3.74 2.30
CA THR A 77 21.30 3.58 2.45
C THR A 77 20.99 2.17 2.96
N ALA A 78 20.44 2.05 4.17
CA ALA A 78 20.07 0.77 4.78
C ALA A 78 18.65 0.32 4.42
N VAL A 79 17.76 1.28 4.24
CA VAL A 79 16.42 1.06 3.68
C VAL A 79 16.19 2.19 2.71
N ASP A 80 16.11 1.83 1.43
CA ASP A 80 15.73 2.76 0.39
C ASP A 80 14.21 3.00 0.45
N ARG A 81 13.78 4.21 0.06
CA ARG A 81 12.37 4.56 -0.12
C ARG A 81 11.69 3.68 -1.19
N TRP A 82 12.48 3.08 -2.09
CA TRP A 82 12.04 2.12 -3.11
C TRP A 82 11.84 0.69 -2.59
N HIS A 83 12.19 0.37 -1.33
CA HIS A 83 11.93 -0.96 -0.77
C HIS A 83 10.43 -1.19 -0.57
N VAL A 84 9.82 -1.84 -1.57
CA VAL A 84 8.40 -2.25 -1.58
C VAL A 84 8.13 -3.53 -0.78
N THR A 85 9.17 -4.23 -0.33
CA THR A 85 9.08 -5.46 0.47
C THR A 85 9.40 -5.20 1.94
N TRP A 86 8.97 -6.12 2.81
CA TRP A 86 9.29 -6.13 4.23
C TRP A 86 10.81 -5.98 4.44
N ALA A 87 11.20 -4.90 5.14
CA ALA A 87 12.56 -4.73 5.64
C ALA A 87 12.57 -5.15 7.13
N PRO A 88 13.40 -6.13 7.54
CA PRO A 88 13.49 -6.53 8.93
C PRO A 88 13.93 -5.35 9.81
N ARG A 89 13.27 -5.18 10.97
CA ARG A 89 13.53 -4.06 11.90
C ARG A 89 14.88 -4.15 12.63
N ARG A 90 15.70 -5.16 12.36
CA ARG A 90 16.99 -5.38 13.04
C ARG A 90 18.11 -5.51 12.02
N PRO A 91 19.27 -4.86 12.23
CA PRO A 91 20.43 -5.12 11.41
C PRO A 91 20.82 -6.59 11.57
N VAL A 92 21.00 -7.30 10.45
CA VAL A 92 21.76 -8.54 10.47
C VAL A 92 23.20 -8.12 10.74
N ILE A 93 23.77 -8.63 11.83
CA ILE A 93 25.17 -8.37 12.17
C ILE A 93 26.00 -9.07 11.09
N SER A 94 26.67 -8.29 10.24
CA SER A 94 27.63 -8.83 9.29
C SER A 94 28.84 -9.33 10.09
N LEU A 95 28.99 -10.64 10.23
CA LEU A 95 30.21 -11.24 10.74
C LEU A 95 31.24 -11.20 9.60
N SER A 96 32.21 -10.28 9.67
CA SER A 96 33.35 -10.25 8.75
C SER A 96 34.20 -11.53 8.90
N PRO A 97 34.53 -12.26 7.81
CA PRO A 97 35.43 -13.39 7.86
C PRO A 97 36.86 -12.90 7.65
N HIS A 98 37.49 -12.38 8.69
CA HIS A 98 38.93 -12.18 8.71
C HIS A 98 39.53 -12.85 9.95
N LEU A 99 39.76 -14.16 9.81
CA LEU A 99 40.82 -14.92 10.47
C LEU A 99 41.46 -15.81 9.39
#